data_AF-A0A7C1JHN8-F1
#
_entry.id   AF-A0A7C1JHN8-F1
#
_cell.length_a   1.000
_cell.length_b   1.000
_cell.length_c   1.000
_cell.angle_alpha   90.00
_cell.angle_beta   90.00
_cell.angle_gamma   90.00
#
_symmetry.space_group_name_H-M   'P 1'
#
loop_
_entity.id
_entity.type
_entity.pdbx_description
1 polymer ?
#
loop_
_entity_poly.entity_id
_entity_poly.type
_entity_poly.pdbx_seq_one_letter_code
_entity_poly.pdbx_strand_id
1 'polypeptide(L)'
;MHVIGTERHESRRIDNQLRGRAGRQGDPGSSRFYLSLEDDLLRIFGGEKLKKIMERLGVKDGEPIEHPLISRAIENAQKRVEAHNFEIRKYLLEYDNVMNHQREAVYSLRRRIMKGEDLKGMIMEMVRKLVEDLVDTYTDPKLPVSEWDWEGLKEAFKQQFFFPVELEVIPKVKREDLIEMLFSQAREYYEEKEARVGPDLMKEVEKFLLLHTLDSHWKEHLLNLDHLKEGIGLWGYAQKDPLVQYKKEGYQMFLEMLDRFREDVVRKLFAVQITQGEEVPTLSPSKHFSFELVRSPFSSKEIPSVPPSPKVQGPIRRKTPKVGRNDPCPCGSGKKYKHCCGR
;
A
#
# COMPACT_ATOMS: atom_id res chain seq x y z
N MET A 1 -14.88 39.56 -29.83
CA MET A 1 -14.03 39.46 -28.61
C MET A 1 -12.57 39.30 -29.02
N HIS A 2 -11.65 40.04 -28.39
CA HIS A 2 -10.21 39.86 -28.61
C HIS A 2 -9.57 39.18 -27.39
N VAL A 3 -8.81 38.12 -27.62
CA VAL A 3 -8.09 37.39 -26.57
C VAL A 3 -6.61 37.70 -26.70
N ILE A 4 -6.00 38.15 -25.61
CA ILE A 4 -4.56 38.41 -25.53
C ILE A 4 -3.95 37.35 -24.62
N GLY A 5 -3.01 36.57 -25.15
CA GLY A 5 -2.10 35.75 -24.36
C GLY A 5 -0.84 36.56 -24.08
N THR A 6 -0.56 36.83 -22.82
CA THR A 6 0.64 37.57 -22.40
C THR A 6 1.92 36.74 -22.54
N GLU A 7 1.78 35.42 -22.48
CA GLU A 7 2.83 34.42 -22.63
C GLU A 7 2.24 33.18 -23.32
N ARG A 8 3.08 32.18 -23.59
CA ARG A 8 2.62 30.84 -23.96
C ARG A 8 2.91 29.83 -22.87
N HIS A 9 1.93 28.98 -22.61
CA HIS A 9 2.09 27.86 -21.72
C HIS A 9 2.99 26.79 -22.35
N GLU A 10 3.65 25.98 -21.52
CA GLU A 10 4.40 24.79 -21.95
C GLU A 10 3.54 23.80 -22.76
N SER A 11 2.23 23.80 -22.49
CA SER A 11 1.25 22.96 -23.17
C SER A 11 0.39 23.77 -24.10
N ARG A 12 0.43 23.38 -25.38
CA ARG A 12 -0.36 23.98 -26.44
C ARG A 12 -1.86 23.83 -26.19
N ARG A 13 -2.27 22.79 -25.45
CA ARG A 13 -3.68 22.59 -25.08
C ARG A 13 -4.24 23.76 -24.29
N ILE A 14 -3.46 24.35 -23.38
CA ILE A 14 -3.90 25.48 -22.55
C ILE A 14 -3.97 26.76 -23.38
N ASP A 15 -2.99 27.00 -24.25
CA ASP A 15 -3.05 28.10 -25.23
C ASP A 15 -4.31 27.99 -26.12
N ASN A 16 -4.63 26.79 -26.60
CA ASN A 16 -5.81 26.54 -27.42
C ASN A 16 -7.11 26.78 -26.64
N GLN A 17 -7.15 26.45 -25.34
CA GLN A 17 -8.30 26.77 -24.49
C GLN A 17 -8.49 28.27 -24.32
N LEU A 18 -7.40 29.03 -24.13
CA LEU A 18 -7.45 30.49 -24.05
C LEU A 18 -7.95 31.09 -25.37
N ARG A 19 -7.38 30.66 -26.50
CA ARG A 19 -7.82 31.06 -27.84
C ARG A 19 -9.29 30.77 -28.10
N GLY A 20 -9.77 29.59 -27.70
CA GLY A 20 -11.17 29.15 -27.87
C GLY A 20 -12.21 29.94 -27.06
N ARG A 21 -11.78 30.94 -26.28
CA ARG A 21 -12.71 31.90 -25.65
C ARG A 21 -13.21 32.96 -26.64
N ALA A 22 -12.46 33.25 -27.70
CA ALA A 22 -12.93 34.04 -28.83
C ALA A 22 -13.53 33.15 -29.92
N GLY A 23 -14.43 33.68 -30.75
CA GLY A 23 -14.95 32.95 -31.92
C GLY A 23 -16.04 31.92 -31.63
N ARG A 24 -16.74 32.03 -30.50
CA ARG A 24 -17.79 31.07 -30.12
C ARG A 24 -19.00 31.19 -31.05
N GLN A 25 -19.60 30.06 -31.43
CA GLN A 25 -20.79 30.02 -32.29
C GLN A 25 -20.66 30.78 -33.63
N GLY A 26 -19.44 30.97 -34.13
CA GLY A 26 -19.18 31.72 -35.36
C GLY A 26 -19.10 33.23 -35.16
N ASP A 27 -19.16 33.73 -33.93
CA ASP A 27 -18.96 35.15 -33.62
C ASP A 27 -17.60 35.65 -34.10
N PRO A 28 -17.49 36.90 -34.57
CA PRO A 28 -16.20 37.51 -34.87
C PRO A 28 -15.28 37.54 -33.63
N GLY A 29 -14.09 36.97 -33.78
CA GLY A 29 -13.09 36.91 -32.71
C GLY A 29 -11.67 36.82 -33.23
N SER A 30 -10.74 37.34 -32.46
CA SER A 30 -9.31 37.24 -32.76
C SER A 30 -8.52 36.93 -31.50
N SER A 31 -7.40 36.24 -31.67
CA SER A 31 -6.48 35.91 -30.57
C SER A 31 -5.07 36.28 -30.96
N ARG A 32 -4.34 36.92 -30.06
CA ARG A 32 -2.92 37.26 -30.26
C ARG A 32 -2.12 36.87 -29.04
N PHE A 33 -1.00 36.19 -29.25
CA PHE A 33 -0.07 35.80 -28.20
C PHE A 33 1.19 36.62 -28.32
N TYR A 34 1.65 37.14 -27.19
CA TYR A 34 2.92 37.84 -27.03
C TYR A 34 3.87 36.92 -26.26
N LEU A 35 5.16 37.03 -26.55
CA LEU A 35 6.22 36.28 -25.87
C LEU A 35 7.45 37.18 -25.77
N SER A 36 8.17 37.08 -24.66
CA SER A 36 9.51 37.61 -24.49
C SER A 36 10.56 36.52 -24.62
N LEU A 37 11.76 36.87 -25.06
CA LEU A 37 12.91 35.94 -25.09
C LEU A 37 13.36 35.53 -23.69
N GLU A 38 12.96 36.29 -22.69
CA GLU A 38 13.22 36.01 -21.27
C GLU A 38 12.24 34.99 -20.67
N ASP A 39 11.15 34.67 -21.38
CA ASP A 39 10.14 33.72 -20.90
C ASP A 39 10.71 32.31 -20.76
N ASP A 40 10.25 31.57 -19.75
CA ASP A 40 10.76 30.23 -19.42
C ASP A 40 10.72 29.24 -20.58
N LEU A 41 9.66 29.28 -21.39
CA LEU A 41 9.53 28.43 -22.58
C LEU A 41 10.67 28.65 -23.58
N LEU A 42 11.06 29.92 -23.79
CA LEU A 42 12.12 30.28 -24.73
C LEU A 42 13.52 30.13 -24.12
N ARG A 43 13.64 30.39 -22.82
CA ARG A 43 14.87 30.19 -22.03
C ARG A 43 15.32 28.73 -22.05
N ILE A 44 14.40 27.78 -21.86
CA ILE A 44 14.73 26.36 -21.74
C ILE A 44 14.80 25.67 -23.12
N PHE A 45 13.93 26.04 -24.09
CA PHE A 45 13.77 25.28 -25.34
C PHE A 45 14.00 26.07 -26.64
N GLY A 46 14.19 27.38 -26.54
CA GLY A 46 14.33 28.32 -27.65
C GLY A 46 15.77 28.69 -28.01
N GLY A 47 16.73 28.48 -27.09
CA GLY A 47 18.09 29.02 -27.09
C GLY A 47 18.79 29.16 -28.45
N GLU A 48 19.43 28.10 -28.96
CA GLU A 48 20.33 28.25 -30.12
C GLU A 48 19.62 28.54 -31.44
N LYS A 49 18.45 27.93 -31.68
CA LYS A 49 17.75 28.07 -32.96
C LYS A 49 17.08 29.43 -33.10
N LEU A 50 16.49 29.97 -32.03
CA LEU A 50 15.88 31.30 -32.07
C LEU A 50 16.95 32.39 -32.13
N LYS A 51 18.05 32.27 -31.37
CA LYS A 51 19.19 33.20 -31.46
C LYS A 51 19.74 33.29 -32.89
N LYS A 52 20.00 32.16 -33.55
CA LYS A 52 20.46 32.14 -34.96
C LYS A 52 19.47 32.76 -35.95
N ILE A 53 18.16 32.63 -35.70
CA ILE A 53 17.13 33.26 -36.54
C ILE A 53 17.11 34.77 -36.33
N MET A 54 17.24 35.24 -35.08
CA MET A 54 17.30 36.66 -34.76
C MET A 54 18.56 37.35 -35.30
N GLU A 55 19.72 36.71 -35.17
CA GLU A 55 20.99 37.18 -35.73
C GLU A 55 20.91 37.34 -37.26
N ARG A 56 20.27 36.39 -37.95
CA ARG A 56 20.05 36.46 -39.40
C ARG A 56 19.03 37.52 -39.81
N LEU A 57 18.03 37.79 -38.97
CA LEU A 57 17.00 38.79 -39.23
C LEU A 57 17.47 40.22 -38.93
N GLY A 58 18.59 40.40 -38.22
CA GLY A 58 19.16 41.72 -37.93
C GLY A 58 18.23 42.60 -37.10
N VAL A 59 17.41 42.00 -36.23
CA VAL A 59 16.38 42.70 -35.45
C VAL A 59 17.02 43.58 -34.40
N LYS A 60 16.54 44.82 -34.26
CA LYS A 60 16.96 45.76 -33.22
C LYS A 60 16.15 45.58 -31.94
N ASP A 61 16.76 45.87 -30.80
CA ASP A 61 16.08 45.81 -29.50
C ASP A 61 14.84 46.71 -29.48
N GLY A 62 13.69 46.13 -29.11
CA GLY A 62 12.41 46.83 -28.99
C GLY A 62 11.49 46.75 -30.21
N GLU A 63 11.90 46.13 -31.32
CA GLU A 63 11.03 45.95 -32.49
C GLU A 63 10.16 44.68 -32.39
N PRO A 64 8.83 44.75 -32.64
CA PRO A 64 7.98 43.57 -32.65
C PRO A 64 8.28 42.70 -33.87
N ILE A 65 8.59 41.43 -33.62
CA ILE A 65 8.88 40.46 -34.69
C ILE A 65 7.65 39.61 -34.97
N GLU A 66 7.14 39.67 -36.20
CA GLU A 66 6.14 38.73 -36.69
C GLU A 66 6.74 37.88 -37.80
N HIS A 67 7.12 36.64 -37.49
CA HIS A 67 7.67 35.73 -38.49
C HIS A 67 7.11 34.31 -38.36
N PRO A 68 6.62 33.68 -39.46
CA PRO A 68 6.09 32.32 -39.43
C PRO A 68 7.09 31.28 -38.90
N LEU A 69 8.39 31.46 -39.17
CA LEU A 69 9.44 30.55 -38.66
C LEU A 69 9.56 30.60 -37.14
N ILE A 70 9.36 31.76 -36.52
CA ILE A 70 9.42 31.93 -35.06
C ILE A 70 8.20 31.22 -34.44
N SER A 71 7.01 31.42 -35.01
CA SER A 71 5.80 30.71 -34.58
C SER A 71 5.96 29.18 -34.66
N ARG A 72 6.55 28.66 -35.75
CA ARG A 72 6.84 27.22 -35.88
C ARG A 72 7.91 26.73 -34.89
N ALA A 73 8.94 27.53 -34.62
CA ALA A 73 9.98 27.19 -33.66
C ALA A 73 9.41 27.10 -32.23
N ILE A 74 8.51 28.01 -31.86
CA ILE A 74 7.78 28.00 -30.59
C ILE A 74 6.87 26.77 -30.49
N GLU A 75 6.12 26.44 -31.54
CA GLU A 75 5.30 25.22 -31.57
C GLU A 75 6.15 23.95 -31.38
N ASN A 76 7.33 23.89 -32.02
CA ASN A 76 8.26 22.78 -31.86
C ASN A 76 8.91 22.74 -30.48
N ALA A 77 9.08 23.88 -29.81
CA ALA A 77 9.49 23.93 -28.41
C ALA A 77 8.39 23.34 -27.51
N GLN A 78 7.13 23.79 -27.63
CA GLN A 78 5.99 23.24 -26.89
C GLN A 78 5.83 21.74 -27.08
N LYS A 79 5.94 21.22 -28.32
CA LYS A 79 5.89 19.78 -28.60
C LYS A 79 6.99 18.99 -27.88
N ARG A 80 8.21 19.55 -27.80
CA ARG A 80 9.33 18.92 -27.08
C ARG A 80 9.09 18.90 -25.56
N VAL A 81 8.54 19.98 -25.01
CA VAL A 81 8.14 20.03 -23.58
C VAL A 81 7.04 19.03 -23.27
N GLU A 82 6.02 18.97 -24.12
CA GLU A 82 4.92 18.01 -23.97
C GLU A 82 5.41 16.56 -24.08
N ALA A 83 6.32 16.26 -25.02
CA ALA A 83 6.95 14.95 -25.13
C ALA A 83 7.76 14.59 -23.88
N HIS A 84 8.57 15.52 -23.37
CA HIS A 84 9.35 15.32 -22.15
C HIS A 84 8.46 15.07 -20.92
N ASN A 85 7.42 15.89 -20.73
CA ASN A 85 6.44 15.70 -19.66
C ASN A 85 5.66 14.39 -19.82
N PHE A 86 5.37 13.97 -21.06
CA PHE A 86 4.74 12.70 -21.35
C PHE A 86 5.65 11.52 -20.98
N GLU A 87 6.95 11.59 -21.30
CA GLU A 87 7.94 10.58 -20.92
C GLU A 87 8.05 10.42 -19.40
N ILE A 88 8.13 11.53 -18.65
CA ILE A 88 8.13 11.50 -17.19
C ILE A 88 6.86 10.83 -16.66
N ARG A 89 5.68 11.20 -17.18
CA ARG A 89 4.41 10.61 -16.75
C ARG A 89 4.30 9.13 -17.10
N LYS A 90 4.78 8.74 -18.29
CA LYS A 90 4.84 7.34 -18.71
C LYS A 90 5.73 6.55 -17.74
N TYR A 91 6.89 7.10 -17.39
CA TYR A 91 7.78 6.51 -16.41
C TYR A 91 7.09 6.34 -15.05
N LEU A 92 6.46 7.38 -14.51
CA LEU A 92 5.71 7.29 -13.24
C LEU A 92 4.56 6.27 -13.30
N LEU A 93 3.82 6.22 -14.41
CA LEU A 93 2.75 5.25 -14.63
C LEU A 93 3.26 3.80 -14.58
N GLU A 94 4.46 3.53 -15.08
CA GLU A 94 5.06 2.20 -15.01
C GLU A 94 5.34 1.74 -13.57
N TYR A 95 5.72 2.64 -12.66
CA TYR A 95 5.84 2.32 -11.23
C TYR A 95 4.48 2.03 -10.61
N ASP A 96 3.49 2.85 -10.93
CA ASP A 96 2.12 2.70 -10.42
C ASP A 96 1.47 1.41 -10.92
N ASN A 97 1.79 0.95 -12.14
CA ASN A 97 1.30 -0.31 -12.68
C ASN A 97 1.74 -1.51 -11.83
N VAL A 98 2.98 -1.52 -11.31
CA VAL A 98 3.46 -2.58 -10.40
C VAL A 98 2.59 -2.64 -9.15
N MET A 99 2.35 -1.48 -8.53
CA MET A 99 1.49 -1.36 -7.35
C MET A 99 0.06 -1.82 -7.66
N ASN A 100 -0.45 -1.46 -8.84
CA ASN A 100 -1.81 -1.76 -9.22
C ASN A 100 -2.05 -3.28 -9.38
N HIS A 101 -1.13 -4.00 -10.04
CA HIS A 101 -1.23 -5.46 -10.17
C HIS A 101 -1.24 -6.16 -8.81
N GLN A 102 -0.36 -5.74 -7.90
CA GLN A 102 -0.32 -6.30 -6.54
C GLN A 102 -1.58 -5.97 -5.75
N ARG A 103 -2.08 -4.72 -5.86
CA ARG A 103 -3.32 -4.28 -5.23
C ARG A 103 -4.52 -5.08 -5.71
N GLU A 104 -4.62 -5.34 -7.01
CA GLU A 104 -5.70 -6.16 -7.58
C GLU A 104 -5.72 -7.56 -6.99
N ALA A 105 -4.56 -8.21 -6.88
CA ALA A 105 -4.42 -9.52 -6.26
C ALA A 105 -4.84 -9.51 -4.77
N VAL A 106 -4.30 -8.58 -3.98
CA VAL A 106 -4.62 -8.46 -2.54
C VAL A 106 -6.10 -8.13 -2.33
N TYR A 107 -6.67 -7.23 -3.11
CA TYR A 107 -8.08 -6.85 -2.96
C TYR A 107 -9.02 -7.95 -3.45
N SER A 108 -8.60 -8.76 -4.41
CA SER A 108 -9.32 -9.97 -4.80
C SER A 108 -9.38 -10.96 -3.64
N LEU A 109 -8.23 -11.28 -3.05
CA LEU A 109 -8.13 -12.15 -1.87
C LEU A 109 -8.96 -11.60 -0.70
N ARG A 110 -8.81 -10.31 -0.39
CA ARG A 110 -9.56 -9.62 0.67
C ARG A 110 -11.08 -9.72 0.45
N ARG A 111 -11.56 -9.53 -0.78
CA ARG A 111 -12.98 -9.70 -1.13
C ARG A 111 -13.45 -11.14 -0.93
N ARG A 112 -12.65 -12.13 -1.34
CA ARG A 112 -12.94 -13.56 -1.13
C ARG A 112 -13.13 -13.87 0.36
N ILE A 113 -12.19 -13.43 1.19
CA ILE A 113 -12.25 -13.59 2.65
C ILE A 113 -13.48 -12.88 3.23
N MET A 114 -13.77 -11.66 2.77
CA MET A 114 -14.91 -10.87 3.27
C MET A 114 -16.26 -11.52 2.97
N LYS A 115 -16.39 -12.22 1.84
CA LYS A 115 -17.57 -13.02 1.52
C LYS A 115 -17.67 -14.32 2.32
N GLY A 116 -16.58 -14.76 2.94
CA GLY A 116 -16.52 -16.01 3.70
C GLY A 116 -16.57 -17.25 2.80
N GLU A 117 -16.11 -17.12 1.55
CA GLU A 117 -15.97 -18.23 0.61
C GLU A 117 -14.81 -19.13 1.08
N ASP A 118 -15.10 -20.37 1.47
CA ASP A 118 -14.13 -21.43 1.82
C ASP A 118 -12.88 -20.98 2.63
N LEU A 119 -13.13 -20.39 3.81
CA LEU A 119 -12.05 -19.90 4.69
C LEU A 119 -11.19 -21.04 5.25
N LYS A 120 -11.84 -22.12 5.70
CA LYS A 120 -11.17 -23.32 6.20
C LYS A 120 -10.28 -23.95 5.12
N GLY A 121 -10.75 -24.09 3.88
CA GLY A 121 -9.94 -24.60 2.77
C GLY A 121 -8.70 -23.75 2.53
N MET A 122 -8.84 -22.42 2.50
CA MET A 122 -7.69 -21.50 2.41
C MET A 122 -6.68 -21.72 3.52
N ILE A 123 -7.13 -21.84 4.76
CA ILE A 123 -6.25 -22.05 5.91
C ILE A 123 -5.54 -23.40 5.80
N MET A 124 -6.24 -24.45 5.37
CA MET A 124 -5.66 -25.78 5.20
C MET A 124 -4.60 -25.81 4.09
N GLU A 125 -4.78 -25.05 3.00
CA GLU A 125 -3.74 -24.85 2.00
C GLU A 125 -2.51 -24.15 2.60
N MET A 126 -2.70 -23.14 3.44
CA MET A 126 -1.59 -22.46 4.15
C MET A 126 -0.86 -23.42 5.10
N VAL A 127 -1.60 -24.22 5.88
CA VAL A 127 -1.04 -25.21 6.81
C VAL A 127 -0.22 -26.25 6.04
N ARG A 128 -0.77 -26.81 4.95
CA ARG A 128 -0.05 -27.75 4.10
C ARG A 128 1.25 -27.17 3.58
N LYS A 129 1.20 -25.94 3.05
CA LYS A 129 2.40 -25.28 2.52
C LYS A 129 3.47 -25.08 3.60
N LEU A 130 3.08 -24.66 4.80
CA LEU A 130 4.01 -24.51 5.92
C LEU A 130 4.61 -25.85 6.37
N VAL A 131 3.84 -26.93 6.35
CA VAL A 131 4.35 -28.28 6.62
C VAL A 131 5.37 -28.70 5.56
N GLU A 132 5.08 -28.47 4.27
CA GLU A 132 6.02 -28.70 3.17
C GLU A 132 7.32 -27.92 3.39
N ASP A 133 7.23 -26.63 3.71
CA ASP A 133 8.39 -25.77 3.94
C ASP A 133 9.22 -26.22 5.15
N LEU A 134 8.58 -26.70 6.22
CA LEU A 134 9.27 -27.32 7.36
C LEU A 134 10.01 -28.59 6.93
N VAL A 135 9.35 -29.50 6.22
CA VAL A 135 9.98 -30.73 5.74
C VAL A 135 11.14 -30.42 4.79
N ASP A 136 10.97 -29.47 3.86
CA ASP A 136 12.03 -29.00 2.97
C ASP A 136 13.25 -28.43 3.72
N THR A 137 13.03 -27.75 4.83
CA THR A 137 14.09 -27.13 5.62
C THR A 137 14.90 -28.15 6.43
N TYR A 138 14.24 -29.15 7.02
CA TYR A 138 14.87 -30.08 7.97
C TYR A 138 15.21 -31.45 7.38
N THR A 139 14.75 -31.76 6.16
CA THR A 139 15.04 -33.03 5.47
C THR A 139 15.80 -32.79 4.16
N ASP A 140 17.13 -32.94 4.19
CA ASP A 140 17.92 -32.90 2.95
C ASP A 140 17.73 -34.22 2.18
N PRO A 141 17.21 -34.18 0.94
CA PRO A 141 17.02 -35.38 0.12
C PRO A 141 18.33 -36.09 -0.23
N LYS A 142 19.48 -35.44 -0.06
CA LYS A 142 20.82 -36.03 -0.31
C LYS A 142 21.35 -36.83 0.89
N LEU A 143 20.77 -36.64 2.07
CA LEU A 143 21.21 -37.33 3.29
C LEU A 143 20.33 -38.56 3.58
N PRO A 144 20.88 -39.60 4.22
CA PRO A 144 20.08 -40.70 4.76
C PRO A 144 19.02 -40.20 5.74
N VAL A 145 17.85 -40.87 5.77
CA VAL A 145 16.72 -40.56 6.68
C VAL A 145 17.14 -40.49 8.16
N SER A 146 18.14 -41.28 8.56
CA SER A 146 18.69 -41.28 9.92
C SER A 146 19.47 -40.01 10.28
N GLU A 147 19.93 -39.25 9.29
CA GLU A 147 20.72 -38.02 9.45
C GLU A 147 19.87 -36.74 9.29
N TRP A 148 18.57 -36.87 9.01
CA TRP A 148 17.67 -35.73 9.02
C TRP A 148 17.57 -35.11 10.42
N ASP A 149 17.35 -33.79 10.48
CA ASP A 149 17.21 -33.06 11.73
C ASP A 149 15.80 -33.21 12.30
N TRP A 150 15.53 -34.40 12.86
CA TRP A 150 14.24 -34.74 13.46
C TRP A 150 13.89 -33.86 14.66
N GLU A 151 14.89 -33.47 15.46
CA GLU A 151 14.67 -32.65 16.65
C GLU A 151 14.35 -31.21 16.26
N GLY A 152 15.10 -30.64 15.29
CA GLY A 152 14.81 -29.34 14.72
C GLY A 152 13.43 -29.28 14.08
N LEU A 153 13.04 -30.32 13.32
CA LEU A 153 11.70 -30.42 12.74
C LEU A 153 10.59 -30.43 13.80
N LYS A 154 10.75 -31.21 14.87
CA LYS A 154 9.78 -31.29 15.98
C LYS A 154 9.62 -29.95 16.69
N GLU A 155 10.74 -29.29 17.00
CA GLU A 155 10.73 -28.00 17.68
C GLU A 155 10.15 -26.89 16.80
N ALA A 156 10.53 -26.85 15.52
CA ALA A 156 9.98 -25.88 14.56
C ALA A 156 8.48 -26.09 14.34
N PHE A 157 8.03 -27.34 14.22
CA PHE A 157 6.60 -27.67 14.14
C PHE A 157 5.87 -27.17 15.39
N LYS A 158 6.39 -27.45 16.58
CA LYS A 158 5.80 -27.02 17.85
C LYS A 158 5.74 -25.49 17.97
N GLN A 159 6.76 -24.78 17.52
CA GLN A 159 6.76 -23.31 17.50
C GLN A 159 5.74 -22.74 16.52
N GLN A 160 5.50 -23.42 15.40
CA GLN A 160 4.55 -22.97 14.39
C GLN A 160 3.10 -23.26 14.78
N PHE A 161 2.83 -24.46 15.31
CA PHE A 161 1.48 -24.96 15.58
C PHE A 161 1.10 -24.98 17.06
N PHE A 162 2.00 -24.65 17.98
CA PHE A 162 1.77 -24.60 19.43
C PHE A 162 1.36 -25.93 20.08
N PHE A 163 1.62 -27.06 19.41
CA PHE A 163 1.47 -28.39 19.98
C PHE A 163 2.62 -29.29 19.51
N PRO A 164 3.06 -30.27 20.33
CA PRO A 164 4.10 -31.19 19.92
C PRO A 164 3.58 -32.16 18.87
N VAL A 165 4.36 -32.40 17.82
CA VAL A 165 4.08 -33.48 16.87
C VAL A 165 4.43 -34.83 17.50
N GLU A 166 3.56 -35.80 17.31
CA GLU A 166 3.84 -37.21 17.61
C GLU A 166 4.59 -37.83 16.43
N LEU A 167 5.92 -37.87 16.53
CA LEU A 167 6.79 -38.37 15.46
C LEU A 167 7.88 -39.28 16.03
N GLU A 168 7.82 -40.55 15.65
CA GLU A 168 8.92 -41.50 15.86
C GLU A 168 9.80 -41.54 14.60
N VAL A 169 11.09 -41.88 14.76
CA VAL A 169 11.98 -42.04 13.60
C VAL A 169 11.55 -43.29 12.84
N ILE A 170 10.93 -43.09 11.68
CA ILE A 170 10.43 -44.19 10.84
C ILE A 170 11.51 -44.56 9.82
N PRO A 171 12.08 -45.78 9.88
CA PRO A 171 13.05 -46.22 8.88
C PRO A 171 12.40 -46.23 7.48
N LYS A 172 13.06 -45.59 6.51
CA LYS A 172 12.64 -45.54 5.09
C LYS A 172 11.36 -44.73 4.80
N VAL A 173 10.95 -43.81 5.67
CA VAL A 173 9.84 -42.91 5.36
C VAL A 173 10.16 -42.04 4.14
N LYS A 174 9.18 -41.87 3.23
CA LYS A 174 9.31 -40.92 2.13
C LYS A 174 8.91 -39.53 2.61
N ARG A 175 9.44 -38.50 1.95
CA ARG A 175 9.16 -37.10 2.32
C ARG A 175 7.69 -36.76 2.12
N GLU A 176 7.07 -37.30 1.08
CA GLU A 176 5.63 -37.12 0.81
C GLU A 176 4.78 -37.73 1.92
N ASP A 177 5.15 -38.92 2.41
CA ASP A 177 4.46 -39.58 3.53
C ASP A 177 4.62 -38.76 4.82
N LEU A 178 5.82 -38.21 5.08
CA LEU A 178 6.08 -37.34 6.22
C LEU A 178 5.24 -36.05 6.16
N ILE A 179 5.14 -35.41 4.98
CA ILE A 179 4.29 -34.23 4.79
C ILE A 179 2.84 -34.54 5.12
N GLU A 180 2.30 -35.65 4.60
CA GLU A 180 0.91 -36.04 4.89
C GLU A 180 0.68 -36.34 6.38
N MET A 181 1.63 -37.00 7.05
CA MET A 181 1.53 -37.27 8.50
C MET A 181 1.53 -35.99 9.35
N LEU A 182 2.43 -35.06 9.06
CA LEU A 182 2.49 -33.77 9.77
C LEU A 182 1.24 -32.92 9.50
N PHE A 183 0.81 -32.91 8.24
CA PHE A 183 -0.40 -32.20 7.83
C PHE A 183 -1.65 -32.79 8.48
N SER A 184 -1.78 -34.12 8.55
CA SER A 184 -2.93 -34.77 9.18
C SER A 184 -3.02 -34.44 10.67
N GLN A 185 -1.90 -34.46 11.41
CA GLN A 185 -1.89 -34.07 12.82
C GLN A 185 -2.27 -32.59 13.01
N ALA A 186 -1.77 -31.68 12.16
CA ALA A 186 -2.16 -30.27 12.21
C ALA A 186 -3.65 -30.07 11.88
N ARG A 187 -4.19 -30.85 10.94
CA ARG A 187 -5.61 -30.81 10.58
C ARG A 187 -6.49 -31.34 11.71
N GLU A 188 -6.13 -32.47 12.31
CA GLU A 188 -6.86 -33.07 13.44
C GLU A 188 -6.90 -32.11 14.63
N TYR A 189 -5.75 -31.52 14.99
CA TYR A 189 -5.68 -30.51 16.05
C TYR A 189 -6.59 -29.31 15.76
N TYR A 190 -6.64 -28.87 14.50
CA TYR A 190 -7.55 -27.82 14.09
C TYR A 190 -9.03 -28.22 14.24
N GLU A 191 -9.39 -29.43 13.81
CA GLU A 191 -10.75 -29.95 13.89
C GLU A 191 -11.22 -30.09 15.35
N GLU A 192 -10.35 -30.54 16.25
CA GLU A 192 -10.63 -30.57 17.69
C GLU A 192 -10.85 -29.16 18.26
N LYS A 193 -10.05 -28.19 17.80
CA LYS A 193 -10.20 -26.79 18.20
C LYS A 193 -11.50 -26.20 17.69
N GLU A 194 -11.85 -26.44 16.43
CA GLU A 194 -13.13 -26.03 15.84
C GLU A 194 -14.32 -26.64 16.59
N ALA A 195 -14.25 -27.93 16.94
CA ALA A 195 -15.30 -28.60 17.71
C ALA A 195 -15.49 -28.00 19.11
N ARG A 196 -14.40 -27.58 19.77
CA ARG A 196 -14.43 -26.95 21.11
C ARG A 196 -14.98 -25.51 21.07
N VAL A 197 -14.64 -24.77 20.03
CA VAL A 197 -15.03 -23.36 19.84
C VAL A 197 -16.46 -23.23 19.30
N GLY A 198 -16.86 -24.17 18.44
CA GLY A 198 -18.08 -24.11 17.65
C GLY A 198 -17.82 -23.52 16.25
N PRO A 199 -18.44 -24.08 15.19
CA PRO A 199 -18.12 -23.74 13.80
C PRO A 199 -18.43 -22.29 13.43
N ASP A 200 -19.54 -21.73 13.94
CA ASP A 200 -19.94 -20.35 13.63
C ASP A 200 -18.95 -19.34 14.19
N LEU A 201 -18.55 -19.53 15.45
CA LEU A 201 -17.56 -18.67 16.10
C LEU A 201 -16.19 -18.86 15.44
N MET A 202 -15.78 -20.10 15.17
CA MET A 202 -14.51 -20.38 14.51
C MET A 202 -14.41 -19.68 13.15
N LYS A 203 -15.48 -19.70 12.36
CA LYS A 203 -15.56 -18.96 11.08
C LYS A 203 -15.41 -17.44 11.26
N GLU A 204 -15.98 -16.85 12.32
CA GLU A 204 -15.75 -15.44 12.65
C GLU A 204 -14.28 -15.17 13.01
N VAL A 205 -13.64 -16.08 13.77
CA VAL A 205 -12.21 -16.00 14.13
C VAL A 205 -11.31 -16.10 12.89
N GLU A 206 -11.51 -17.11 12.05
CA GLU A 206 -10.77 -17.32 10.80
C GLU A 206 -10.83 -16.07 9.92
N LYS A 207 -12.06 -15.55 9.70
CA LYS A 207 -12.29 -14.36 8.89
C LYS A 207 -11.58 -13.13 9.46
N PHE A 208 -11.68 -12.92 10.77
CA PHE A 208 -11.03 -11.81 11.44
C PHE A 208 -9.50 -11.90 11.32
N LEU A 209 -8.91 -13.06 11.61
CA LEU A 209 -7.47 -13.25 11.54
C LEU A 209 -6.93 -13.07 10.12
N LEU A 210 -7.60 -13.65 9.12
CA LEU A 210 -7.25 -13.50 7.71
C LEU A 210 -7.28 -12.03 7.28
N LEU A 211 -8.39 -11.31 7.55
CA LEU A 211 -8.52 -9.90 7.15
C LEU A 211 -7.54 -9.00 7.89
N HIS A 212 -7.46 -9.12 9.22
CA HIS A 212 -6.61 -8.26 10.04
C HIS A 212 -5.13 -8.44 9.69
N THR A 213 -4.70 -9.69 9.51
CA THR A 213 -3.31 -10.00 9.18
C THR A 213 -2.97 -9.57 7.75
N LEU A 214 -3.86 -9.81 6.78
CA LEU A 214 -3.68 -9.33 5.40
C LEU A 214 -3.56 -7.80 5.33
N ASP A 215 -4.48 -7.09 6.01
CA ASP A 215 -4.49 -5.62 6.01
C ASP A 215 -3.23 -5.06 6.68
N SER A 216 -2.70 -5.71 7.72
CA SER A 216 -1.44 -5.32 8.37
C SER A 216 -0.24 -5.47 7.45
N HIS A 217 -0.04 -6.67 6.89
CA HIS A 217 1.06 -6.99 5.98
C HIS A 217 1.03 -6.15 4.71
N TRP A 218 -0.17 -5.92 4.16
CA TRP A 218 -0.32 -5.06 2.99
C TRP A 218 0.09 -3.61 3.26
N LYS A 219 -0.30 -3.05 4.42
CA LYS A 219 0.11 -1.68 4.80
C LYS A 219 1.62 -1.55 4.97
N GLU A 220 2.26 -2.54 5.59
CA GLU A 220 3.71 -2.57 5.74
C GLU A 220 4.41 -2.68 4.38
N HIS A 221 3.92 -3.54 3.49
CA HIS A 221 4.43 -3.68 2.12
C HIS A 221 4.31 -2.40 1.30
N LEU A 222 3.18 -1.68 1.40
CA LEU A 222 3.02 -0.37 0.76
C LEU A 222 4.08 0.63 1.22
N LEU A 223 4.39 0.66 2.52
CA LEU A 223 5.44 1.51 3.08
C LEU A 223 6.82 1.09 2.56
N ASN A 224 7.10 -0.21 2.54
CA ASN A 224 8.38 -0.72 2.05
C ASN A 224 8.59 -0.43 0.55
N LEU A 225 7.52 -0.47 -0.26
CA LEU A 225 7.59 -0.08 -1.68
C LEU A 225 7.82 1.41 -1.89
N ASP A 226 7.30 2.26 -1.00
CA ASP A 226 7.57 3.69 -1.01
C ASP A 226 9.06 3.96 -0.75
N HIS A 227 9.63 3.35 0.29
CA HIS A 227 11.07 3.41 0.58
C HIS A 227 11.92 2.86 -0.57
N LEU A 228 11.50 1.74 -1.18
CA LEU A 228 12.18 1.18 -2.34
C LEU A 228 12.21 2.17 -3.50
N LYS A 229 11.07 2.83 -3.78
CA LYS A 229 10.95 3.82 -4.85
C LYS A 229 11.87 5.03 -4.62
N GLU A 230 12.02 5.50 -3.39
CA GLU A 230 12.95 6.58 -3.04
C GLU A 230 14.42 6.16 -3.22
N GLY A 231 14.77 4.93 -2.84
CA GLY A 231 16.14 4.40 -2.93
C GLY A 231 16.58 3.97 -4.34
N ILE A 232 15.63 3.60 -5.22
CA ILE A 232 15.94 3.01 -6.54
C ILE A 232 16.72 3.97 -7.45
N GLY A 233 16.60 5.29 -7.24
CA GLY A 233 17.30 6.30 -8.03
C GLY A 233 18.83 6.17 -7.98
N LEU A 234 19.37 5.66 -6.86
CA LEU A 234 20.80 5.42 -6.69
C LEU A 234 21.33 4.23 -7.53
N TRP A 235 20.45 3.36 -8.02
CA TRP A 235 20.85 2.22 -8.85
C TRP A 235 21.20 2.61 -10.29
N GLY A 236 20.80 3.81 -10.72
CA GLY A 236 21.25 4.39 -11.99
C GLY A 236 22.78 4.52 -12.09
N TYR A 237 23.46 4.67 -10.94
CA TYR A 237 24.93 4.68 -10.89
C TYR A 237 25.57 3.32 -11.26
N ALA A 238 24.83 2.22 -11.12
CA ALA A 238 25.28 0.87 -11.45
C ALA A 238 24.95 0.46 -12.92
N GLN A 239 24.57 1.41 -13.78
CA GLN A 239 24.18 1.19 -15.18
C GLN A 239 23.02 0.18 -15.36
N LYS A 240 22.21 -0.02 -14.31
CA LYS A 240 21.00 -0.83 -14.36
C LYS A 240 19.79 0.08 -14.51
N ASP A 241 18.79 -0.38 -15.27
CA ASP A 241 17.51 0.31 -15.39
C ASP A 241 16.78 0.27 -14.02
N PRO A 242 16.52 1.44 -13.38
CA PRO A 242 15.87 1.48 -12.08
C PRO A 242 14.44 0.92 -12.09
N LEU A 243 13.69 1.11 -13.17
CA LEU A 243 12.33 0.58 -13.27
C LEU A 243 12.33 -0.95 -13.29
N VAL A 244 13.29 -1.55 -13.98
CA VAL A 244 13.44 -3.02 -14.02
C VAL A 244 13.81 -3.56 -12.63
N GLN A 245 14.72 -2.90 -11.91
CA GLN A 245 15.05 -3.31 -10.54
C GLN A 245 13.85 -3.15 -9.60
N TYR A 246 13.14 -2.03 -9.69
CA TYR A 246 11.94 -1.79 -8.89
C TYR A 246 10.88 -2.88 -9.12
N LYS A 247 10.63 -3.26 -10.38
CA LYS A 247 9.72 -4.36 -10.73
C LYS A 247 10.15 -5.68 -10.09
N LYS A 248 11.44 -6.01 -10.15
CA LYS A 248 11.99 -7.27 -9.63
C LYS A 248 11.95 -7.32 -8.11
N GLU A 249 12.54 -6.33 -7.44
CA GLU A 249 12.60 -6.25 -5.98
C GLU A 249 11.20 -6.10 -5.38
N GLY A 250 10.35 -5.25 -5.98
CA GLY A 250 8.98 -5.08 -5.54
C GLY A 250 8.11 -6.33 -5.68
N TYR A 251 8.38 -7.18 -6.68
CA TYR A 251 7.72 -8.48 -6.80
C TYR A 251 8.24 -9.49 -5.76
N GLN A 252 9.55 -9.53 -5.52
CA GLN A 252 10.14 -10.38 -4.49
C GLN A 252 9.60 -10.04 -3.09
N MET A 253 9.57 -8.75 -2.74
CA MET A 253 8.98 -8.26 -1.49
C MET A 253 7.50 -8.64 -1.36
N PHE A 254 6.76 -8.63 -2.48
CA PHE A 254 5.36 -9.02 -2.49
C PHE A 254 5.18 -10.52 -2.19
N LEU A 255 6.00 -11.39 -2.78
CA LEU A 255 5.99 -12.82 -2.47
C LEU A 255 6.32 -13.08 -1.00
N GLU A 256 7.39 -12.46 -0.49
CA GLU A 256 7.78 -12.57 0.91
C GLU A 256 6.69 -12.09 1.87
N MET A 257 5.98 -11.02 1.52
CA MET A 257 4.84 -10.53 2.29
C MET A 257 3.68 -11.53 2.29
N LEU A 258 3.38 -12.18 1.16
CA LEU A 258 2.38 -13.24 1.11
C LEU A 258 2.79 -14.45 1.94
N ASP A 259 4.08 -14.79 1.99
CA ASP A 259 4.61 -15.91 2.77
C ASP A 259 4.47 -15.64 4.27
N ARG A 260 4.92 -14.46 4.72
CA ARG A 260 4.76 -13.98 6.10
C ARG A 260 3.29 -13.89 6.51
N PHE A 261 2.42 -13.46 5.60
CA PHE A 261 0.97 -13.46 5.83
C PHE A 261 0.44 -14.86 6.14
N ARG A 262 0.81 -15.88 5.35
CA ARG A 262 0.38 -17.28 5.57
C ARG A 262 0.90 -17.81 6.91
N GLU A 263 2.19 -17.60 7.18
CA GLU A 263 2.84 -18.02 8.44
C GLU A 263 2.14 -17.40 9.65
N ASP A 264 1.90 -16.09 9.61
CA ASP A 264 1.28 -15.36 10.73
C ASP A 264 -0.17 -15.75 10.96
N VAL A 265 -0.95 -15.97 9.90
CA VAL A 265 -2.35 -16.41 10.02
C VAL A 265 -2.39 -17.75 10.72
N VAL A 266 -1.62 -18.73 10.24
CA VAL A 266 -1.58 -20.07 10.84
C VAL A 266 -1.06 -20.00 12.27
N ARG A 267 0.06 -19.31 12.50
CA ARG A 267 0.64 -19.15 13.85
C ARG A 267 -0.38 -18.56 14.83
N LYS A 268 -1.04 -17.45 14.47
CA LYS A 268 -2.06 -16.82 15.33
C LYS A 268 -3.26 -17.73 15.53
N LEU A 269 -3.73 -18.38 14.47
CA LEU A 269 -4.88 -19.27 14.53
C LEU A 269 -4.64 -20.44 15.49
N PHE A 270 -3.46 -21.06 15.47
CA PHE A 270 -3.12 -22.15 16.36
C PHE A 270 -2.81 -21.65 17.79
N ALA A 271 -2.23 -20.46 17.95
CA ALA A 271 -1.97 -19.83 19.26
C ALA A 271 -3.22 -19.39 20.03
N VAL A 272 -4.29 -18.99 19.35
CA VAL A 272 -5.49 -18.44 19.99
C VAL A 272 -6.12 -19.45 20.95
N GLN A 273 -6.26 -19.10 22.23
CA GLN A 273 -7.08 -19.83 23.17
C GLN A 273 -8.38 -19.06 23.39
N ILE A 274 -9.52 -19.72 23.15
CA ILE A 274 -10.83 -19.12 23.39
C ILE A 274 -11.26 -19.54 24.78
N THR A 275 -11.06 -18.64 25.74
CA THR A 275 -11.61 -18.80 27.09
C THR A 275 -13.12 -18.56 26.99
N GLN A 276 -13.94 -19.55 27.35
CA GLN A 276 -15.36 -19.33 27.56
C GLN A 276 -15.52 -18.46 28.81
N GLY A 277 -15.51 -17.14 28.64
CA GLY A 277 -15.83 -16.20 29.72
C GLY A 277 -17.32 -16.21 30.00
N GLU A 278 -17.68 -16.25 31.29
CA GLU A 278 -19.01 -15.93 31.80
C GLU A 278 -19.58 -14.67 31.13
N GLU A 279 -20.90 -14.66 30.95
CA GLU A 279 -21.69 -13.61 30.30
C GLU A 279 -21.17 -12.20 30.63
N VAL A 280 -20.55 -11.55 29.64
CA VAL A 280 -20.20 -10.13 29.72
C VAL A 280 -21.52 -9.34 29.67
N PRO A 281 -21.84 -8.50 30.69
CA PRO A 281 -23.07 -7.72 30.66
C PRO A 281 -23.03 -6.76 29.48
N THR A 282 -24.02 -6.90 28.61
CA THR A 282 -24.18 -6.17 27.36
C THR A 282 -24.09 -4.66 27.55
N LEU A 283 -23.10 -4.02 26.92
CA LEU A 283 -23.17 -2.61 26.52
C LEU A 283 -22.52 -2.42 25.14
N SER A 284 -23.37 -2.05 24.16
CA SER A 284 -23.11 -1.60 22.78
C SER A 284 -22.90 -2.65 21.66
N PRO A 285 -23.44 -2.39 20.44
CA PRO A 285 -23.35 -3.26 19.27
C PRO A 285 -22.02 -3.04 18.53
N SER A 286 -20.92 -3.39 19.18
CA SER A 286 -19.63 -3.58 18.53
C SER A 286 -18.95 -4.72 19.26
N LYS A 287 -19.08 -5.93 18.71
CA LYS A 287 -18.42 -7.14 19.20
C LYS A 287 -16.90 -6.93 19.13
N HIS A 288 -16.32 -6.33 20.16
CA HIS A 288 -14.88 -6.34 20.36
C HIS A 288 -14.53 -7.72 20.94
N PHE A 289 -14.15 -8.65 20.06
CA PHE A 289 -13.56 -9.92 20.47
C PHE A 289 -12.19 -9.65 21.08
N SER A 290 -12.03 -9.92 22.38
CA SER A 290 -10.73 -9.96 23.03
C SER A 290 -10.12 -11.34 22.83
N PHE A 291 -9.08 -11.44 22.00
CA PHE A 291 -8.26 -12.64 21.90
C PHE A 291 -7.03 -12.49 22.81
N GLU A 292 -6.87 -13.39 23.78
CA GLU A 292 -5.60 -13.54 24.49
C GLU A 292 -4.67 -14.43 23.67
N LEU A 293 -3.58 -13.85 23.17
CA LEU A 293 -2.47 -14.61 22.59
C LEU A 293 -1.61 -15.15 23.73
N VAL A 294 -1.46 -16.48 23.80
CA VAL A 294 -0.52 -17.12 24.72
C VAL A 294 0.89 -16.67 24.37
N ARG A 295 1.57 -16.00 25.29
CA ARG A 295 3.01 -15.69 25.16
C ARG A 295 3.80 -17.00 25.25
N SER A 296 4.61 -17.30 24.24
CA SER A 296 5.59 -18.38 24.30
C SER A 296 6.57 -18.14 25.45
N PRO A 297 6.90 -19.15 26.28
CA PRO A 297 7.86 -19.02 27.38
C PRO A 297 9.32 -18.90 26.93
N PHE A 298 9.62 -19.00 25.62
CA PHE A 298 10.98 -18.94 25.08
C PHE A 298 11.25 -17.65 24.30
N SER A 299 11.31 -16.52 24.99
CA SER A 299 12.03 -15.33 24.51
C SER A 299 12.31 -14.38 25.67
N SER A 300 13.31 -14.72 26.49
CA SER A 300 13.91 -13.81 27.45
C SER A 300 15.28 -13.38 26.95
N LYS A 301 15.30 -12.35 26.09
CA LYS A 301 16.44 -11.43 26.03
C LYS A 301 15.92 -10.02 26.28
N GLU A 302 16.29 -9.52 27.45
CA GLU A 302 16.04 -8.18 27.93
C GLU A 302 16.53 -7.15 26.90
N ILE A 303 15.64 -6.28 26.47
CA ILE A 303 15.97 -5.04 25.76
C ILE A 303 15.90 -3.91 26.82
N PRO A 304 16.91 -3.03 26.94
CA PRO A 304 16.90 -1.97 27.93
C PRO A 304 15.73 -1.02 27.70
N SER A 305 14.99 -0.75 28.78
CA SER A 305 13.86 0.17 28.86
C SER A 305 14.25 1.61 28.47
N VAL A 306 13.55 2.15 27.47
CA VAL A 306 13.55 3.57 27.12
C VAL A 306 12.83 4.38 28.22
N PRO A 307 13.33 5.54 28.65
CA PRO A 307 12.70 6.35 29.71
C PRO A 307 11.32 6.88 29.25
N PRO A 308 10.37 7.07 30.19
CA PRO A 308 8.99 7.38 29.85
C PRO A 308 8.84 8.83 29.34
N SER A 309 8.21 8.97 28.18
CA SER A 309 7.71 10.22 27.65
C SER A 309 6.43 10.68 28.39
N PRO A 310 6.15 11.99 28.46
CA PRO A 310 5.11 12.53 29.33
C PRO A 310 3.69 12.13 28.87
N LYS A 311 2.84 11.86 29.87
CA LYS A 311 1.44 11.43 29.74
C LYS A 311 0.64 12.29 28.75
N VAL A 312 0.22 11.68 27.63
CA VAL A 312 -0.81 12.22 26.75
C VAL A 312 -2.14 12.18 27.51
N GLN A 313 -2.70 13.36 27.79
CA GLN A 313 -4.02 13.49 28.40
C GLN A 313 -5.08 12.97 27.42
N GLY A 314 -5.92 12.05 27.88
CA GLY A 314 -7.04 11.53 27.09
C GLY A 314 -8.08 12.61 26.72
N PRO A 315 -8.96 12.34 25.75
CA PRO A 315 -9.92 13.31 25.25
C PRO A 315 -10.90 13.77 26.36
N ILE A 316 -10.98 15.09 26.57
CA ILE A 316 -11.87 15.72 27.54
C ILE A 316 -13.34 15.46 27.15
N ARG A 317 -14.05 14.65 27.95
CA ARG A 317 -15.52 14.53 27.87
C ARG A 317 -16.16 15.81 28.42
N ARG A 318 -16.88 16.55 27.57
CA ARG A 318 -17.64 17.75 27.99
C ARG A 318 -18.81 17.33 28.88
N LYS A 319 -18.96 17.98 30.04
CA LYS A 319 -20.07 17.75 30.98
C LYS A 319 -21.42 18.28 30.49
N THR A 320 -21.43 19.12 29.45
CA THR A 320 -22.66 19.73 28.92
C THR A 320 -22.80 19.52 27.41
N PRO A 321 -24.03 19.34 26.89
CA PRO A 321 -24.28 19.19 25.47
C PRO A 321 -23.80 20.42 24.68
N LYS A 322 -23.34 20.19 23.44
CA LYS A 322 -22.81 21.24 22.57
C LYS A 322 -23.97 22.14 22.12
N VAL A 323 -24.02 23.36 22.64
CA VAL A 323 -25.02 24.37 22.26
C VAL A 323 -24.86 24.70 20.78
N GLY A 324 -25.92 24.49 20.01
CA GLY A 324 -25.98 24.77 18.58
C GLY A 324 -26.01 26.26 18.28
N ARG A 325 -25.54 26.65 17.09
CA ARG A 325 -25.39 28.06 16.68
C ARG A 325 -26.69 28.88 16.75
N ASN A 326 -27.85 28.23 16.65
CA ASN A 326 -29.17 28.87 16.71
C ASN A 326 -29.93 28.62 18.03
N ASP A 327 -29.36 27.89 18.98
CA ASP A 327 -30.01 27.55 20.25
C ASP A 327 -30.06 28.76 21.20
N PRO A 328 -30.94 28.75 22.22
CA PRO A 328 -30.96 29.77 23.26
C PRO A 328 -29.60 29.88 23.94
N CYS A 329 -29.11 31.10 24.11
CA CYS A 329 -27.79 31.31 24.69
C CYS A 329 -27.78 30.94 26.19
N PRO A 330 -26.82 30.12 26.65
CA PRO A 330 -26.78 29.63 28.04
C PRO A 330 -26.48 30.71 29.09
N CYS A 331 -26.15 31.95 28.68
CA CYS A 331 -25.98 33.08 29.59
C CYS A 331 -27.31 33.71 30.06
N GLY A 332 -28.46 33.16 29.64
CA GLY A 332 -29.79 33.64 30.06
C GLY A 332 -30.26 34.93 29.38
N SER A 333 -29.57 35.39 28.33
CA SER A 333 -29.88 36.65 27.64
C SER A 333 -31.12 36.63 26.75
N GLY A 334 -31.78 35.48 26.59
CA GLY A 334 -32.94 35.29 25.72
C GLY A 334 -32.65 35.35 24.21
N LYS A 335 -31.41 35.58 23.79
CA LYS A 335 -30.99 35.65 22.38
C LYS A 335 -30.41 34.31 21.89
N LYS A 336 -30.42 34.07 20.56
CA LYS A 336 -29.75 32.90 19.95
C LYS A 336 -28.23 32.98 20.13
N TYR A 337 -27.56 31.84 20.34
CA TYR A 337 -26.13 31.74 20.68
C TYR A 337 -25.22 32.56 19.73
N LYS A 338 -25.42 32.47 18.41
CA LYS A 338 -24.65 33.24 17.40
C LYS A 338 -24.75 34.77 17.50
N HIS A 339 -25.75 35.29 18.21
CA HIS A 339 -25.96 36.72 18.40
C HIS A 339 -25.63 37.19 19.83
N CYS A 340 -25.02 36.31 20.64
CA CYS A 340 -24.61 36.61 22.01
C CYS A 340 -23.20 36.04 22.28
N CYS A 341 -23.07 34.96 23.06
CA CYS A 341 -21.77 34.38 23.42
C CYS A 341 -21.04 33.67 22.27
N GLY A 342 -21.69 33.48 21.12
CA GLY A 342 -21.09 32.89 19.91
C GLY A 342 -20.64 33.92 18.86
N ARG A 343 -20.46 35.19 19.24
CA ARG A 343 -19.79 36.22 18.43
C ARG A 343 -18.28 36.11 18.54
#